data_AF-A0A1Y4U3W1-F1
#
_entry.id   AF-A0A1Y4U3W1-F1
#
_cell.length_a   1.000
_cell.length_b   1.000
_cell.length_c   1.000
_cell.angle_alpha   90.00
_cell.angle_beta   90.00
_cell.angle_gamma   90.00
#
_symmetry.space_group_name_H-M   'P 1'
#
loop_
_entity.id
_entity.type
_entity.pdbx_description
1 polymer ?
#
loop_
_entity_poly.entity_id
_entity_poly.type
_entity_poly.pdbx_seq_one_letter_code
_entity_poly.pdbx_strand_id
1 'polypeptide(L)'
;MAQEWMDHPAMKHIDPVKLELIRTAAARTSGKTGNSLAAAMMALISSANREGIRFSPEETSLILEILKEGRSPEEKRQIDSMVSLVMAQMDHRKK
;
A
#
# COMPACT_ATOMS: atom_id res chain seq x y z
N MET A 1 -17.52 1.44 -6.97
CA MET A 1 -16.60 1.12 -8.09
C MET A 1 -15.30 1.83 -7.78
N ALA A 2 -14.25 1.11 -7.43
CA ALA A 2 -12.98 1.68 -6.96
C ALA A 2 -11.85 1.11 -7.82
N GLN A 3 -11.94 1.36 -9.13
CA GLN A 3 -11.06 0.76 -10.14
C GLN A 3 -10.30 1.80 -10.97
N GLU A 4 -10.55 3.10 -10.75
CA GLU A 4 -9.85 4.20 -11.44
C GLU A 4 -8.33 4.18 -11.23
N TRP A 5 -7.88 3.65 -10.10
CA TRP A 5 -6.45 3.47 -9.85
C TRP A 5 -5.82 2.44 -10.80
N MET A 6 -6.52 1.34 -11.15
CA MET A 6 -5.94 0.26 -11.99
C MET A 6 -5.62 0.71 -13.42
N ASP A 7 -6.29 1.74 -13.91
CA ASP A 7 -6.04 2.33 -15.23
C ASP A 7 -4.94 3.40 -15.20
N HIS A 8 -4.40 3.72 -14.02
CA HIS A 8 -3.40 4.77 -13.88
C HIS A 8 -2.10 4.36 -14.61
N PRO A 9 -1.53 5.23 -15.48
CA PRO A 9 -0.36 4.89 -16.30
C PRO A 9 0.85 4.49 -15.45
N ALA A 10 0.92 4.99 -14.22
CA ALA A 10 1.98 4.68 -13.28
C ALA A 10 1.95 3.20 -12.80
N MET A 11 0.83 2.49 -12.95
CA MET A 11 0.74 1.04 -12.68
C MET A 11 1.43 0.20 -13.72
N LYS A 12 1.56 0.69 -14.96
CA LYS A 12 2.22 -0.05 -16.04
C LYS A 12 3.71 -0.28 -15.79
N HIS A 13 4.30 0.51 -14.89
CA HIS A 13 5.70 0.39 -14.50
C HIS A 13 5.91 -0.50 -13.27
N ILE A 14 4.84 -0.92 -12.60
CA ILE A 14 4.91 -1.78 -11.40
C ILE A 14 4.90 -3.25 -11.85
N ASP A 15 5.74 -4.07 -11.21
CA ASP A 15 5.75 -5.52 -11.47
C ASP A 15 4.36 -6.13 -11.28
N PRO A 16 3.92 -7.06 -12.15
CA PRO A 16 2.59 -7.67 -12.08
C PRO A 16 2.32 -8.36 -10.73
N VAL A 17 3.37 -8.92 -10.11
CA VAL A 17 3.28 -9.55 -8.78
C VAL A 17 3.02 -8.51 -7.67
N LYS A 18 3.69 -7.35 -7.74
CA LYS A 18 3.45 -6.22 -6.83
C LYS A 18 2.05 -5.65 -7.02
N LEU A 19 1.59 -5.54 -8.27
CA LEU A 19 0.23 -5.13 -8.61
C LEU A 19 -0.83 -6.02 -7.98
N GLU A 20 -0.67 -7.34 -8.03
CA GLU A 20 -1.59 -8.26 -7.36
C GLU A 20 -1.63 -8.08 -5.84
N LEU A 21 -0.46 -7.85 -5.21
CA LEU A 21 -0.38 -7.57 -3.78
C LEU A 21 -1.09 -6.27 -3.42
N ILE A 22 -0.91 -5.21 -4.19
CA ILE A 22 -1.58 -3.92 -4.00
C ILE A 22 -3.07 -4.08 -4.24
N ARG A 23 -3.49 -4.78 -5.29
CA ARG A 23 -4.90 -5.06 -5.57
C ARG A 23 -5.55 -5.84 -4.42
N THR A 24 -4.85 -6.84 -3.91
CA THR A 24 -5.29 -7.62 -2.75
C THR A 24 -5.35 -6.76 -1.49
N ALA A 25 -4.39 -5.86 -1.29
CA ALA A 25 -4.39 -4.89 -0.21
C ALA A 25 -5.60 -3.96 -0.36
N ALA A 26 -5.69 -3.21 -1.45
CA ALA A 26 -6.77 -2.30 -1.81
C ALA A 26 -8.16 -2.95 -1.68
N ALA A 27 -8.31 -4.21 -2.10
CA ALA A 27 -9.56 -4.95 -1.96
C ALA A 27 -9.86 -5.33 -0.50
N ARG A 28 -8.84 -5.75 0.28
CA ARG A 28 -8.96 -6.05 1.71
C ARG A 28 -9.21 -4.81 2.56
N THR A 29 -8.80 -3.65 2.06
CA THR A 29 -8.86 -2.37 2.73
C THR A 29 -10.03 -1.50 2.27
N SER A 30 -10.62 -1.80 1.12
CA SER A 30 -11.83 -1.14 0.64
C SER A 30 -12.97 -1.38 1.63
N GLY A 31 -13.24 -0.36 2.46
CA GLY A 31 -14.26 -0.40 3.52
C GLY A 31 -13.73 -0.66 4.94
N LYS A 32 -12.40 -0.74 5.16
CA LYS A 32 -11.81 -0.87 6.50
C LYS A 32 -11.11 0.41 6.95
N THR A 33 -11.33 0.80 8.21
CA THR A 33 -10.71 1.98 8.84
C THR A 33 -9.28 1.68 9.33
N GLY A 34 -8.47 2.74 9.40
CA GLY A 34 -7.00 2.78 9.43
C GLY A 34 -6.25 1.82 10.34
N ASN A 35 -6.83 1.38 11.46
CA ASN A 35 -6.12 0.47 12.36
C ASN A 35 -6.13 -0.98 11.83
N SER A 36 -7.22 -1.41 11.20
CA SER A 36 -7.30 -2.70 10.51
C SER A 36 -6.55 -2.70 9.18
N LEU A 37 -6.44 -1.51 8.57
CA LEU A 37 -5.65 -1.25 7.36
C LEU A 37 -4.16 -1.56 7.58
N ALA A 38 -3.60 -1.01 8.66
CA ALA A 38 -2.19 -1.14 8.99
C ALA A 38 -1.78 -2.59 9.27
N ALA A 39 -2.60 -3.34 10.02
CA ALA A 39 -2.35 -4.75 10.29
C ALA A 39 -2.41 -5.60 9.01
N ALA A 40 -3.39 -5.34 8.13
CA ALA A 40 -3.53 -6.04 6.86
C ALA A 40 -2.36 -5.75 5.90
N MET A 41 -1.93 -4.48 5.82
CA MET A 41 -0.76 -4.09 5.02
C MET A 41 0.54 -4.67 5.58
N MET A 42 0.77 -4.64 6.89
CA MET A 42 1.95 -5.26 7.49
C MET A 42 2.02 -6.76 7.20
N ALA A 43 0.89 -7.46 7.29
CA ALA A 43 0.82 -8.87 6.92
C ALA A 43 1.14 -9.09 5.43
N LEU A 44 0.63 -8.24 4.55
CA LEU A 44 0.91 -8.26 3.11
C LEU A 44 2.38 -7.97 2.79
N ILE A 45 2.97 -6.96 3.41
CA ILE A 45 4.38 -6.59 3.24
C ILE A 45 5.29 -7.69 3.78
N SER A 46 4.95 -8.30 4.91
CA SER A 46 5.69 -9.43 5.46
C SER A 46 5.63 -10.65 4.53
N SER A 47 4.45 -10.92 3.94
CA SER A 47 4.27 -11.96 2.93
C SER A 47 5.07 -11.67 1.66
N ALA A 48 4.99 -10.45 1.14
CA ALA A 48 5.72 -10.00 -0.03
C ALA A 48 7.24 -10.12 0.17
N ASN A 49 7.74 -9.68 1.33
CA ASN A 49 9.17 -9.80 1.67
C ASN A 49 9.63 -11.26 1.72
N ARG A 50 8.78 -12.19 2.18
CA ARG A 50 9.10 -13.63 2.16
C ARG A 50 9.21 -14.20 0.75
N GLU A 51 8.45 -13.66 -0.19
CA GLU A 51 8.53 -13.98 -1.62
C GLU A 51 9.68 -13.23 -2.33
N GLY A 52 10.49 -12.46 -1.60
CA GLY A 52 11.57 -11.64 -2.18
C GLY A 52 11.08 -10.35 -2.84
N ILE A 53 9.80 -10.01 -2.67
CA ILE A 53 9.18 -8.82 -3.24
C ILE A 53 9.34 -7.68 -2.24
N ARG A 54 10.11 -6.67 -2.64
CA ARG A 54 10.25 -5.40 -1.90
C ARG A 54 9.61 -4.29 -2.71
N PHE A 55 8.76 -3.52 -2.05
CA PHE A 55 8.28 -2.26 -2.59
C PHE A 55 9.34 -1.19 -2.35
N SER A 56 9.69 -0.44 -3.39
CA SER A 56 10.51 0.76 -3.21
C SER A 56 9.69 1.88 -2.54
N PRO A 57 10.35 2.85 -1.88
CA PRO A 57 9.68 4.02 -1.33
C PRO A 57 8.90 4.80 -2.40
N GLU A 58 9.44 4.87 -3.62
CA GLU A 58 8.85 5.56 -4.76
C GLU A 58 7.59 4.86 -5.26
N GLU A 59 7.65 3.53 -5.48
CA GLU A 59 6.47 2.73 -5.85
C GLU A 59 5.40 2.85 -4.76
N THR A 60 5.80 2.73 -3.49
CA THR A 60 4.88 2.82 -2.36
C THR A 60 4.19 4.19 -2.33
N SER A 61 4.95 5.29 -2.46
CA SER A 61 4.39 6.64 -2.50
C SER A 61 3.43 6.85 -3.67
N LEU A 62 3.79 6.36 -4.85
CA LEU A 62 2.95 6.43 -6.04
C LEU A 62 1.63 5.68 -5.85
N ILE A 63 1.71 4.42 -5.39
CA ILE A 63 0.53 3.60 -5.09
C ILE A 63 -0.37 4.28 -4.07
N LEU A 64 0.24 4.91 -3.05
CA LEU A 64 -0.48 5.63 -2.01
C LEU A 64 -1.17 6.87 -2.54
N GLU A 65 -0.53 7.66 -3.41
CA GLU A 65 -1.19 8.81 -4.03
C GLU A 65 -2.43 8.38 -4.79
N ILE A 66 -2.33 7.29 -5.57
CA ILE A 66 -3.45 6.77 -6.36
C ILE A 66 -4.51 6.12 -5.46
N LEU A 67 -4.12 5.41 -4.38
CA LEU A 67 -5.05 4.85 -3.39
C LEU A 67 -5.77 5.93 -2.59
N LYS A 68 -5.12 7.07 -2.35
CA LYS A 68 -5.70 8.26 -1.71
C LYS A 68 -6.64 8.98 -2.68
N GLU A 69 -6.38 8.93 -3.98
CA GLU A 69 -7.23 9.49 -5.00
C GLU A 69 -8.63 8.84 -4.96
N GLY A 70 -9.68 9.64 -4.78
CA GLY A 70 -11.05 9.15 -4.57
C GLY A 70 -11.42 8.75 -3.13
N ARG A 71 -10.50 8.80 -2.15
CA ARG A 71 -10.76 8.55 -0.72
C ARG A 71 -11.03 9.84 0.07
N SER A 72 -11.73 9.72 1.20
CA SER A 72 -12.00 10.84 2.10
C SER A 72 -10.73 11.36 2.78
N PRO A 73 -10.65 12.64 3.17
CA PRO A 73 -9.47 13.21 3.84
C PRO A 73 -9.07 12.50 5.14
N GLU A 74 -10.03 11.90 5.86
CA GLU A 74 -9.75 11.03 7.01
C GLU A 74 -9.05 9.73 6.62
N GLU A 75 -9.50 9.06 5.56
CA GLU A 75 -8.85 7.85 5.04
C GLU A 75 -7.44 8.16 4.55
N LYS A 76 -7.23 9.31 3.90
CA LYS A 76 -5.90 9.75 3.45
C LYS A 76 -4.92 9.87 4.63
N ARG A 77 -5.34 10.48 5.74
CA ARG A 77 -4.53 10.61 6.96
C ARG A 77 -4.24 9.27 7.62
N GLN A 78 -5.20 8.36 7.63
CA GLN A 78 -5.01 7.01 8.17
C GLN A 78 -3.99 6.21 7.35
N ILE A 79 -4.06 6.33 6.03
CA ILE A 79 -3.10 5.76 5.10
C ILE A 79 -1.70 6.35 5.33
N ASP A 80 -1.57 7.67 5.50
CA ASP A 80 -0.28 8.33 5.78
C ASP A 80 0.36 7.87 7.09
N SER A 81 -0.42 7.83 8.17
CA SER A 81 0.06 7.37 9.48
C SER A 81 0.54 5.92 9.44
N MET A 82 -0.16 5.06 8.70
CA MET A 82 0.24 3.67 8.50
C MET A 82 1.59 3.56 7.79
N VAL A 83 1.79 4.33 6.71
CA VAL A 83 3.01 4.27 5.90
C VAL A 83 4.21 4.73 6.70
N SER A 84 4.05 5.80 7.48
CA SER A 84 5.07 6.26 8.43
C SER A 84 5.46 5.15 9.41
N LEU A 85 4.47 4.40 9.93
CA LEU A 85 4.69 3.27 10.82
C LEU A 85 5.46 2.11 10.15
N VAL A 86 5.08 1.76 8.92
CA VAL A 86 5.75 0.72 8.14
C VAL A 86 7.18 1.14 7.78
N MET A 87 7.38 2.38 7.31
CA MET A 87 8.71 2.90 7.00
C MET A 87 9.60 2.96 8.24
N ALA A 88 9.07 3.42 9.38
CA ALA A 88 9.80 3.43 10.65
C ALA A 88 10.20 2.02 11.14
N GLN A 89 9.37 1.01 10.86
CA GLN A 89 9.69 -0.40 11.14
C GLN A 89 10.71 -0.99 10.15
N MET A 90 10.65 -0.60 8.87
CA MET A 90 11.64 -1.00 7.87
C MET A 90 13.02 -0.40 8.16
N ASP A 91 13.08 0.84 8.63
CA ASP A 91 14.33 1.53 9.01
C ASP A 91 15.00 0.87 10.22
N HIS A 92 14.21 0.43 11.21
CA HIS A 92 14.71 -0.28 12.39
C HIS A 92 15.36 -1.66 12.10
N ARG A 93 15.15 -2.24 10.92
CA ARG A 93 15.75 -3.54 10.53
C ARG A 93 17.16 -3.42 9.96
N LYS A 94 17.75 -2.21 9.92
CA LYS A 94 19.13 -1.95 9.48
C LYS A 94 20.18 -1.93 10.60
N LYS A 95 19.85 -2.31 11.85
CA LYS A 95 20.81 -2.35 12.96
C LYS A 95 21.10 -3.76 13.43
#